data_AF-A0A2D9WSH3-F1
#
_entry.id   AF-A0A2D9WSH3-F1
#
_cell.length_a   1.000
_cell.length_b   1.000
_cell.length_c   1.000
_cell.angle_alpha   90.00
_cell.angle_beta   90.00
_cell.angle_gamma   90.00
#
_symmetry.space_group_name_H-M   'P 1'
#
loop_
_entity.id
_entity.type
_entity.pdbx_description
1 polymer ?
#
loop_
_entity_poly.entity_id
_entity_poly.type
_entity_poly.pdbx_seq_one_letter_code
_entity_poly.pdbx_strand_id
1 'polypeptide(L)'
;MKNKFIVGTRTSKLALFQTNKVILELKKNFKNFHFEIKEIKTKGDILLNQTLDRNLDKGFFVNEIQKLLIEQKIDIAVHSLKDLPVENDDSLKISAILKRDNPQDVFLSKSKKKLNSFSKDQVIGTTSLRRKAQLLKINPNLTIKDVRGNVDTRIKKMLNGEFDGLVMAAAGIERLNLNNH
;
A
#
# COMPACT_ATOMS: atom_id res chain seq x y z
N MET A 1 2.78 -20.54 -29.34
CA MET A 1 2.64 -20.46 -27.87
C MET A 1 2.64 -19.01 -27.44
N LYS A 2 1.85 -18.64 -26.42
CA LYS A 2 1.85 -17.27 -25.87
C LYS A 2 3.19 -16.97 -25.21
N ASN A 3 3.91 -15.96 -25.70
CA ASN A 3 5.21 -15.52 -25.18
C ASN A 3 5.16 -14.15 -24.48
N LYS A 4 4.00 -13.50 -24.48
CA LYS A 4 3.77 -12.17 -23.89
C LYS A 4 2.71 -12.28 -22.80
N PHE A 5 3.02 -11.76 -21.62
CA PHE A 5 2.17 -11.76 -20.44
C PHE A 5 1.93 -10.33 -19.95
N ILE A 6 0.67 -10.00 -19.67
CA ILE A 6 0.27 -8.67 -19.19
C ILE A 6 0.15 -8.72 -17.66
N VAL A 7 0.92 -7.88 -16.98
CA VAL A 7 0.96 -7.78 -15.51
C VAL A 7 0.21 -6.53 -15.06
N GLY A 8 -0.97 -6.73 -14.47
CA GLY A 8 -1.81 -5.68 -13.91
C GLY A 8 -1.29 -5.15 -12.57
N THR A 9 -1.31 -3.83 -12.42
CA THR A 9 -0.87 -3.14 -11.19
C THR A 9 -1.61 -1.83 -11.00
N ARG A 10 -1.69 -1.35 -9.76
CA ARG A 10 -2.08 0.04 -9.47
C ARG A 10 -1.03 1.02 -9.98
N THR A 11 -1.44 2.27 -10.20
CA THR A 11 -0.59 3.37 -10.72
C THR A 11 0.32 4.02 -9.66
N SER A 12 0.15 3.69 -8.38
CA SER A 12 0.98 4.25 -7.31
C SER A 12 2.45 3.86 -7.49
N LYS A 13 3.38 4.75 -7.11
CA LYS A 13 4.83 4.48 -7.16
C LYS A 13 5.21 3.18 -6.46
N LEU A 14 4.58 2.88 -5.31
CA LEU A 14 4.84 1.65 -4.56
C LEU A 14 4.35 0.40 -5.31
N ALA A 15 3.18 0.47 -5.95
CA ALA A 15 2.65 -0.65 -6.72
C ALA A 15 3.50 -0.92 -7.97
N LEU A 16 3.91 0.14 -8.69
CA LEU A 16 4.85 0.02 -9.81
C LEU A 16 6.19 -0.58 -9.37
N PHE A 17 6.73 -0.17 -8.22
CA PHE A 17 7.93 -0.77 -7.67
C PHE A 17 7.76 -2.28 -7.41
N GLN A 18 6.66 -2.67 -6.77
CA GLN A 18 6.35 -4.08 -6.46
C GLN A 18 6.24 -4.92 -7.73
N THR A 19 5.54 -4.39 -8.74
CA THR A 19 5.36 -5.05 -10.04
C THR A 19 6.68 -5.21 -10.78
N ASN A 20 7.53 -4.18 -10.78
CA ASN A 20 8.87 -4.29 -11.36
C ASN A 20 9.73 -5.33 -10.61
N LYS A 21 9.67 -5.39 -9.28
CA LYS A 21 10.36 -6.44 -8.49
C LYS A 21 9.90 -7.85 -8.90
N VAL A 22 8.59 -8.06 -9.10
CA VAL A 22 8.04 -9.33 -9.62
C VAL A 22 8.55 -9.62 -11.04
N ILE A 23 8.46 -8.66 -11.96
CA ILE A 23 8.88 -8.83 -13.35
C ILE A 23 10.39 -9.15 -13.44
N LEU A 24 11.22 -8.55 -12.59
CA LEU A 24 12.65 -8.87 -12.54
C LEU A 24 12.90 -10.33 -12.19
N GLU A 25 12.20 -10.87 -11.19
CA GLU A 25 12.30 -12.29 -10.83
C GLU A 25 11.75 -13.22 -11.92
N LEU A 26 10.64 -12.83 -12.57
CA LEU A 26 10.09 -13.59 -13.68
C LEU A 26 11.06 -13.63 -14.88
N LYS A 27 11.66 -12.49 -15.26
CA LYS A 27 12.62 -12.43 -16.37
C LYS A 27 13.88 -13.26 -16.13
N LYS A 28 14.35 -13.38 -14.88
CA LYS A 28 15.49 -14.23 -14.52
C LYS A 28 15.20 -15.72 -14.79
N ASN A 29 13.99 -16.16 -14.47
CA ASN A 29 13.59 -17.57 -14.54
C ASN A 29 12.97 -17.95 -15.91
N PHE A 30 12.41 -16.98 -16.63
CA PHE A 30 11.68 -17.20 -17.89
C PHE A 30 12.20 -16.27 -18.99
N LYS A 31 13.42 -16.52 -19.46
CA LYS A 31 14.14 -15.64 -20.42
C LYS A 31 13.43 -15.42 -21.75
N ASN A 32 12.61 -16.37 -22.19
CA ASN A 32 11.88 -16.31 -23.47
C ASN A 32 10.51 -15.62 -23.35
N PHE A 33 10.09 -15.21 -22.14
CA PHE A 33 8.81 -14.57 -21.92
C PHE A 33 8.97 -13.05 -21.81
N HIS A 34 8.04 -12.33 -22.43
CA HIS A 34 7.91 -10.89 -22.35
C HIS A 34 6.83 -10.51 -21.36
N PHE A 35 7.10 -9.53 -20.51
CA PHE A 35 6.17 -9.05 -19.49
C PHE A 35 5.90 -7.56 -19.71
N GLU A 36 4.64 -7.22 -19.97
CA GLU A 36 4.17 -5.83 -20.14
C GLU A 36 3.37 -5.41 -18.91
N ILE A 37 3.60 -4.19 -18.41
CA ILE A 37 2.84 -3.65 -17.29
C ILE A 37 1.57 -2.99 -17.81
N LYS A 38 0.42 -3.36 -17.24
CA LYS A 38 -0.84 -2.64 -17.41
C LYS A 38 -1.20 -1.90 -16.13
N GLU A 39 -1.10 -0.58 -16.20
CA GLU A 39 -1.52 0.32 -15.13
C GLU A 39 -3.05 0.41 -15.05
N ILE A 40 -3.59 0.21 -13.85
CA ILE A 40 -5.02 0.14 -13.59
C ILE A 40 -5.35 1.15 -12.49
N LYS A 41 -6.24 2.10 -12.79
CA LYS A 41 -6.80 3.02 -11.80
C LYS A 41 -7.93 2.31 -11.07
N THR A 42 -7.83 2.22 -9.74
CA THR A 42 -8.88 1.63 -8.91
C THR A 42 -9.81 2.71 -8.38
N LYS A 43 -11.03 2.36 -7.96
CA LYS A 43 -11.93 3.32 -7.30
C LYS A 43 -11.28 3.96 -6.06
N GLY A 44 -10.43 3.22 -5.35
CA GLY A 44 -9.65 3.74 -4.22
C GLY A 44 -8.65 4.83 -4.57
N ASP A 45 -8.18 4.86 -5.82
CA ASP A 45 -7.31 5.94 -6.31
C ASP A 45 -8.12 7.19 -6.69
N ILE A 46 -9.38 7.02 -7.09
CA ILE A 46 -10.26 8.10 -7.56
C ILE A 46 -10.98 8.79 -6.40
N LEU A 47 -11.44 8.03 -5.40
CA LEU A 47 -12.32 8.53 -4.33
C LEU A 47 -11.56 8.98 -3.06
N LEU A 48 -10.44 9.70 -3.24
CA LEU A 48 -9.62 10.21 -2.12
C LEU A 48 -10.38 11.19 -1.20
N ASN A 49 -11.43 11.85 -1.71
CA ASN A 49 -12.13 12.96 -1.05
C ASN A 49 -13.53 12.63 -0.49
N GLN A 50 -14.01 11.39 -0.62
CA GLN A 50 -15.31 11.00 -0.02
C GLN A 50 -15.09 10.28 1.32
N THR A 51 -15.95 10.57 2.30
CA THR A 51 -16.09 9.78 3.53
C THR A 51 -16.50 8.38 3.15
N LEU A 52 -15.52 7.50 2.90
CA LEU A 52 -15.77 6.07 2.69
C LEU A 52 -16.50 5.55 3.93
N ASP A 53 -17.70 5.07 3.72
CA ASP A 53 -18.37 4.21 4.67
C ASP A 53 -17.45 3.01 4.93
N ARG A 54 -17.13 2.77 6.21
CA ARG A 54 -16.06 1.87 6.64
C ARG A 54 -16.34 0.41 6.25
N ASN A 55 -17.58 0.11 5.88
CA ASN A 55 -18.01 -1.19 5.36
C ASN A 55 -17.62 -1.42 3.88
N LEU A 56 -17.27 -0.38 3.11
CA LEU A 56 -16.87 -0.47 1.70
C LEU A 56 -15.36 -0.72 1.46
N ASP A 57 -14.55 -0.87 2.52
CA ASP A 57 -13.08 -0.98 2.41
C ASP A 57 -12.61 -2.37 1.90
N LYS A 58 -13.48 -3.38 1.93
CA LYS A 58 -13.17 -4.74 1.44
C LYS A 58 -13.16 -4.76 -0.10
N GLY A 59 -11.96 -4.76 -0.70
CA GLY A 59 -11.76 -4.94 -2.14
C GLY A 59 -11.57 -3.65 -2.95
N PHE A 60 -11.60 -2.48 -2.31
CA PHE A 60 -11.61 -1.17 -3.00
C PHE A 60 -10.35 -0.86 -3.86
N PHE A 61 -9.24 -1.54 -3.59
CA PHE A 61 -7.98 -1.44 -4.34
C PHE A 61 -7.69 -2.66 -5.23
N VAL A 62 -8.58 -3.65 -5.22
CA VAL A 62 -8.33 -4.99 -5.77
C VAL A 62 -9.37 -5.36 -6.83
N ASN A 63 -10.63 -4.94 -6.64
CA ASN A 63 -11.77 -5.33 -7.48
C ASN A 63 -11.56 -5.02 -8.97
N GLU A 64 -11.07 -3.84 -9.35
CA GLU A 64 -10.84 -3.53 -10.77
C GLU A 64 -9.75 -4.39 -11.39
N ILE A 65 -8.71 -4.73 -10.62
CA ILE A 65 -7.61 -5.57 -11.09
C ILE A 65 -8.08 -7.02 -11.21
N GLN A 66 -8.80 -7.53 -10.22
CA GLN A 66 -9.39 -8.87 -10.23
C GLN A 66 -10.37 -9.05 -11.37
N LYS A 67 -11.25 -8.07 -11.62
CA LYS A 67 -12.16 -8.09 -12.78
C LYS A 67 -11.40 -8.25 -14.09
N LEU A 68 -10.32 -7.49 -14.30
CA LEU A 68 -9.51 -7.61 -15.51
C LEU A 68 -8.78 -8.96 -15.60
N LEU A 69 -8.44 -9.59 -14.46
CA LEU A 69 -7.83 -10.91 -14.43
C LEU A 69 -8.85 -12.01 -14.81
N ILE A 70 -10.07 -11.94 -14.25
CA ILE A 70 -11.18 -12.85 -14.57
C ILE A 70 -11.59 -12.73 -16.05
N GLU A 71 -11.66 -11.50 -16.56
CA GLU A 71 -11.94 -11.22 -17.98
C GLU A 71 -10.76 -11.50 -18.93
N GLN A 72 -9.65 -12.05 -18.40
CA GLN A 72 -8.43 -12.38 -19.15
C GLN A 72 -7.84 -11.20 -19.93
N LYS A 73 -8.06 -9.97 -19.43
CA LYS A 73 -7.48 -8.72 -19.95
C LYS A 73 -6.09 -8.44 -19.38
N ILE A 74 -5.72 -9.14 -18.32
CA ILE A 74 -4.38 -9.28 -17.76
C ILE A 74 -4.14 -10.75 -17.43
N ASP A 75 -2.88 -11.15 -17.35
CA ASP A 75 -2.45 -12.52 -17.05
C ASP A 75 -2.03 -12.71 -15.59
N ILE A 76 -1.49 -11.65 -14.99
CA ILE A 76 -0.93 -11.66 -13.63
C ILE A 76 -1.37 -10.36 -12.95
N ALA A 77 -1.77 -10.44 -11.69
CA ALA A 77 -2.01 -9.28 -10.84
C ALA A 77 -0.98 -9.23 -9.71
N VAL A 78 -0.40 -8.05 -9.45
CA VAL A 78 0.55 -7.85 -8.33
C VAL A 78 -0.09 -6.95 -7.28
N HIS A 79 -0.11 -7.45 -6.04
CA HIS A 79 -0.68 -6.75 -4.89
C HIS A 79 0.26 -6.75 -3.69
N SER A 80 0.07 -5.78 -2.81
CA SER A 80 0.51 -5.93 -1.42
C SER A 80 -0.41 -6.94 -0.73
N LEU A 81 0.15 -8.01 -0.16
CA LEU A 81 -0.63 -9.11 0.40
C LEU A 81 -1.67 -8.67 1.45
N LYS A 82 -1.36 -7.64 2.24
CA LYS A 82 -2.27 -7.10 3.27
C LYS A 82 -3.55 -6.45 2.69
N ASP A 83 -3.54 -6.10 1.40
CA ASP A 83 -4.65 -5.42 0.73
C ASP A 83 -5.59 -6.43 0.05
N LEU A 84 -5.20 -7.72 -0.03
CA LEU A 84 -6.05 -8.78 -0.57
C LEU A 84 -7.16 -9.14 0.43
N PRO A 85 -8.39 -9.38 -0.04
CA PRO A 85 -9.48 -9.83 0.83
C PRO A 85 -9.20 -11.24 1.39
N VAL A 86 -9.85 -11.56 2.51
CA VAL A 86 -9.82 -12.91 3.09
C VAL A 86 -10.72 -13.86 2.30
N GLU A 87 -11.84 -13.34 1.81
CA GLU A 87 -12.75 -14.06 0.91
C GLU A 87 -12.06 -14.23 -0.44
N ASN A 88 -11.93 -15.48 -0.87
CA ASN A 88 -11.37 -15.82 -2.17
C ASN A 88 -12.51 -16.02 -3.17
N ASP A 89 -12.34 -15.50 -4.38
CA ASP A 89 -13.09 -15.95 -5.54
C ASP A 89 -12.42 -17.22 -6.07
N ASP A 90 -13.16 -18.32 -6.21
CA ASP A 90 -12.60 -19.62 -6.63
C ASP A 90 -11.96 -19.59 -8.03
N SER A 91 -12.30 -18.59 -8.86
CA SER A 91 -11.66 -18.37 -10.16
C SER A 91 -10.27 -17.73 -10.05
N LEU A 92 -9.90 -17.24 -8.86
CA LEU A 92 -8.64 -16.55 -8.59
C LEU A 92 -7.80 -17.34 -7.59
N LYS A 93 -6.48 -17.32 -7.79
CA LYS A 93 -5.54 -17.94 -6.85
C LYS A 93 -4.29 -17.09 -6.64
N ILE A 94 -3.82 -17.04 -5.40
CA ILE A 94 -2.50 -16.50 -5.08
C ILE A 94 -1.47 -17.54 -5.50
N SER A 95 -0.89 -17.37 -6.69
CA SER A 95 0.04 -18.35 -7.26
C SER A 95 1.47 -18.25 -6.71
N ALA A 96 1.84 -17.10 -6.13
CA ALA A 96 3.19 -16.88 -5.62
C ALA A 96 3.20 -15.79 -4.53
N ILE A 97 4.15 -15.91 -3.61
CA ILE A 97 4.46 -14.90 -2.59
C ILE A 97 5.97 -14.69 -2.62
N LEU A 98 6.42 -13.47 -2.87
CA LEU A 98 7.85 -13.13 -2.82
C LEU A 98 8.37 -13.19 -1.38
N LYS A 99 9.70 -13.29 -1.21
CA LYS A 99 10.35 -13.17 0.10
C LYS A 99 9.86 -11.91 0.82
N ARG A 100 9.47 -12.07 2.09
CA ARG A 100 8.89 -11.02 2.92
C ARG A 100 9.94 -9.94 3.20
N ASP A 101 9.60 -8.69 2.87
CA ASP A 101 10.37 -7.50 3.27
C ASP A 101 10.03 -7.10 4.72
N ASN A 102 10.65 -6.05 5.26
CA ASN A 102 10.50 -5.64 6.66
C ASN A 102 9.01 -5.47 7.08
N PRO A 103 8.49 -6.32 7.99
CA PRO A 103 7.08 -6.31 8.37
C PRO A 103 6.73 -5.27 9.44
N GLN A 104 7.71 -4.52 9.95
CA GLN A 104 7.51 -3.56 11.04
C GLN A 104 6.73 -2.33 10.60
N ASP A 105 6.09 -1.67 11.57
CA ASP A 105 5.65 -0.29 11.42
C ASP A 105 6.79 0.65 11.80
N VAL A 106 6.89 1.78 11.11
CA VAL A 106 7.84 2.86 11.42
C VAL A 106 7.06 4.12 11.79
N PHE A 107 7.63 4.88 12.72
CA PHE A 107 7.15 6.21 13.08
C PHE A 107 7.99 7.27 12.37
N LEU A 108 7.34 8.07 11.53
CA LEU A 108 7.95 9.23 10.88
C LEU A 108 7.60 10.46 11.69
N SER A 109 8.55 11.39 11.86
CA SER A 109 8.35 12.58 12.67
C SER A 109 8.91 13.80 11.95
N LYS A 110 8.04 14.78 11.68
CA LYS A 110 8.46 16.05 11.08
C LYS A 110 9.56 16.74 11.89
N SER A 111 9.49 16.64 13.21
CA SER A 111 10.44 17.27 14.15
C SER A 111 11.56 16.33 14.62
N LYS A 112 11.71 15.14 14.02
CA LYS A 112 12.65 14.07 14.44
C LYS A 112 12.49 13.65 15.91
N LYS A 113 11.33 13.95 16.50
CA LYS A 113 10.98 13.57 17.86
C LYS A 113 10.59 12.10 17.90
N LYS A 114 10.92 11.40 18.99
CA LYS A 114 10.50 10.02 19.22
C LYS A 114 9.02 9.97 19.59
N LEU A 115 8.34 8.87 19.28
CA LEU A 115 6.91 8.68 19.57
C LEU A 115 6.57 8.94 21.06
N ASN A 116 7.42 8.51 21.98
CA ASN A 116 7.22 8.68 23.42
C ASN A 116 7.27 10.16 23.89
N SER A 117 7.75 11.07 23.05
CA SER A 117 7.75 12.51 23.32
C SER A 117 6.53 13.24 22.78
N PHE A 118 5.62 12.53 22.09
CA PHE A 118 4.39 13.13 21.57
C PHE A 118 3.32 13.24 22.66
N SER A 119 2.70 14.43 22.73
CA SER A 119 1.59 14.75 23.64
C SER A 119 0.28 14.98 22.87
N LYS A 120 -0.76 15.42 23.57
CA LYS A 120 -2.06 15.80 23.00
C LYS A 120 -1.99 16.90 21.96
N ASP A 121 -0.96 17.74 21.99
CA ASP A 121 -0.83 18.91 21.13
C ASP A 121 -0.27 18.55 19.74
N GLN A 122 0.17 17.30 19.56
CA GLN A 122 0.76 16.83 18.32
C GLN A 122 -0.14 15.79 17.63
N VAL A 123 -0.29 15.92 16.32
CA VAL A 123 -1.19 15.11 15.52
C VAL A 123 -0.43 13.97 14.83
N ILE A 124 -0.81 12.72 15.13
CA ILE A 124 -0.32 11.54 14.44
C ILE A 124 -1.31 11.12 13.34
N GLY A 125 -0.84 10.96 12.11
CA GLY A 125 -1.64 10.51 10.98
C GLY A 125 -1.64 8.99 10.82
N THR A 126 -2.81 8.36 10.93
CA THR A 126 -3.07 6.97 10.51
C THR A 126 -4.57 6.70 10.38
N THR A 127 -4.98 6.03 9.30
CA THR A 127 -6.36 5.51 9.14
C THR A 127 -6.49 4.04 9.56
N SER A 128 -5.39 3.40 9.94
CA SER A 128 -5.42 2.01 10.41
C SER A 128 -5.94 1.93 11.85
N LEU A 129 -7.08 1.26 12.05
CA LEU A 129 -7.62 0.97 13.38
C LEU A 129 -6.64 0.17 14.24
N ARG A 130 -5.92 -0.79 13.65
CA ARG A 130 -4.86 -1.55 14.32
C ARG A 130 -3.81 -0.61 14.93
N ARG A 131 -3.26 0.30 14.12
CA ARG A 131 -2.25 1.26 14.57
C ARG A 131 -2.82 2.23 15.60
N LYS A 132 -4.03 2.74 15.38
CA LYS A 132 -4.71 3.65 16.32
C LYS A 132 -4.89 3.01 17.70
N ALA A 133 -5.42 1.79 17.75
CA ALA A 133 -5.61 1.06 19.00
C ALA A 133 -4.27 0.83 19.73
N GLN A 134 -3.22 0.45 19.01
CA GLN A 134 -1.89 0.25 19.58
C GLN A 134 -1.27 1.55 20.11
N LEU A 135 -1.41 2.66 19.38
CA LEU A 135 -0.93 3.98 19.83
C LEU A 135 -1.65 4.45 21.09
N LEU A 136 -2.98 4.36 21.13
CA LEU A 136 -3.77 4.79 22.29
C LEU A 136 -3.53 3.91 23.52
N LYS A 137 -3.17 2.64 23.32
CA LYS A 137 -2.71 1.76 24.41
C LYS A 137 -1.37 2.23 25.00
N ILE A 138 -0.48 2.78 24.19
CA ILE A 138 0.81 3.33 24.65
C ILE A 138 0.59 4.65 25.39
N ASN A 139 -0.19 5.55 24.82
CA ASN A 139 -0.54 6.82 25.43
C ASN A 139 -1.96 7.25 25.01
N PRO A 140 -2.94 7.25 25.93
CA PRO A 140 -4.33 7.57 25.62
C PRO A 140 -4.54 9.05 25.26
N ASN A 141 -3.59 9.93 25.58
CA ASN A 141 -3.66 11.36 25.30
C ASN A 141 -3.17 11.74 23.89
N LEU A 142 -2.78 10.78 23.04
CA LEU A 142 -2.33 11.08 21.68
C LEU A 142 -3.48 11.55 20.78
N THR A 143 -3.26 12.64 20.05
CA THR A 143 -4.19 13.10 19.02
C THR A 143 -3.92 12.35 17.71
N ILE A 144 -4.86 11.50 17.30
CA ILE A 144 -4.74 10.67 16.08
C ILE A 144 -5.80 11.09 15.06
N LYS A 145 -5.38 11.47 13.86
CA LYS A 145 -6.26 11.84 12.75
C LYS A 145 -6.07 10.92 11.55
N ASP A 146 -7.14 10.76 10.78
CA ASP A 146 -7.11 9.96 9.55
C ASP A 146 -6.21 10.62 8.50
N VAL A 147 -5.42 9.80 7.80
CA VAL A 147 -4.56 10.24 6.70
C VAL A 147 -4.71 9.31 5.50
N ARG A 148 -5.07 9.90 4.36
CA ARG A 148 -5.28 9.21 3.09
C ARG A 148 -4.31 9.67 2.00
N GLY A 149 -4.19 8.85 0.97
CA GLY A 149 -3.27 9.00 -0.15
C GLY A 149 -2.21 7.91 -0.20
N ASN A 150 -1.39 7.93 -1.26
CA ASN A 150 -0.22 7.07 -1.39
C ASN A 150 0.89 7.48 -0.40
N VAL A 151 1.93 6.65 -0.27
CA VAL A 151 3.02 6.88 0.71
C VAL A 151 3.60 8.28 0.61
N ASP A 152 3.93 8.71 -0.61
CA ASP A 152 4.49 10.04 -0.89
C ASP A 152 3.50 11.17 -0.60
N THR A 153 2.20 10.98 -0.92
CA THR A 153 1.16 11.96 -0.57
C THR A 153 1.06 12.15 0.93
N ARG A 154 1.08 11.07 1.72
CA ARG A 154 0.98 11.15 3.19
C ARG A 154 2.19 11.87 3.78
N ILE A 155 3.40 11.54 3.32
CA ILE A 155 4.62 12.22 3.76
C ILE A 155 4.56 13.71 3.42
N LYS A 156 4.11 14.09 2.22
CA LYS A 156 3.90 15.49 1.85
C LYS A 156 2.93 16.21 2.80
N LYS A 157 1.80 15.59 3.15
CA LYS A 157 0.85 16.17 4.13
C LYS A 157 1.51 16.43 5.48
N MET A 158 2.32 15.49 5.98
CA MET A 158 3.10 15.67 7.21
C MET A 158 4.09 16.84 7.06
N LEU A 159 4.88 16.88 5.98
CA LEU A 159 5.85 17.96 5.75
C LEU A 159 5.14 19.34 5.66
N ASN A 160 3.97 19.40 5.04
CA ASN A 160 3.13 20.59 4.95
C ASN A 160 2.49 21.01 6.28
N GLY A 161 2.64 20.22 7.36
CA GLY A 161 2.15 20.56 8.69
C GLY A 161 0.73 20.10 9.00
N GLU A 162 0.11 19.28 8.14
CA GLU A 162 -1.19 18.67 8.48
C GLU A 162 -1.06 17.63 9.61
N PHE A 163 0.14 17.06 9.77
CA PHE A 163 0.48 16.06 10.78
C PHE A 163 1.89 16.30 11.33
N ASP A 164 2.10 16.04 12.62
CA ASP A 164 3.40 16.10 13.28
C ASP A 164 4.18 14.78 13.15
N GLY A 165 3.46 13.67 13.00
CA GLY A 165 4.03 12.36 12.76
C GLY A 165 3.10 11.43 12.00
N LEU A 166 3.65 10.36 11.44
CA LEU A 166 2.91 9.33 10.73
C LEU A 166 3.33 7.96 11.22
N VAL A 167 2.40 6.99 11.18
CA VAL A 167 2.76 5.56 11.30
C VAL A 167 2.57 4.89 9.96
N MET A 168 3.68 4.38 9.41
CA MET A 168 3.78 3.81 8.06
C MET A 168 4.38 2.40 8.12
N ALA A 169 4.28 1.62 7.03
CA ALA A 169 4.93 0.31 6.97
C ALA A 169 6.39 0.47 6.54
N ALA A 170 7.34 -0.14 7.25
CA ALA A 170 8.77 -0.07 6.96
C ALA A 170 9.06 -0.45 5.50
N ALA A 171 8.55 -1.60 5.05
CA ALA A 171 8.70 -2.04 3.66
C ALA A 171 8.24 -1.01 2.62
N GLY A 172 7.22 -0.20 2.91
CA GLY A 172 6.76 0.84 1.96
C GLY A 172 7.73 2.01 1.86
N ILE A 173 8.37 2.36 2.97
CA ILE A 173 9.38 3.43 3.07
C ILE A 173 10.69 2.98 2.43
N GLU A 174 11.16 1.79 2.77
CA GLU A 174 12.40 1.19 2.25
C GLU A 174 12.34 1.02 0.73
N ARG A 175 11.24 0.46 0.19
CA ARG A 175 11.06 0.25 -1.26
C ARG A 175 11.05 1.54 -2.07
N LEU A 176 10.66 2.65 -1.46
CA LEU A 176 10.63 3.96 -2.11
C LEU A 176 11.86 4.82 -1.77
N ASN A 177 12.84 4.28 -1.03
CA ASN A 177 14.01 5.00 -0.54
C ASN A 177 13.67 6.27 0.25
N LEU A 178 12.66 6.20 1.13
CA LEU A 178 12.15 7.35 1.91
C LEU A 178 12.61 7.35 3.37
N ASN A 179 13.76 6.73 3.66
CA ASN A 179 14.27 6.50 5.02
C ASN A 179 14.73 7.78 5.76
N ASN A 180 14.75 8.93 5.08
CA ASN A 180 15.28 10.19 5.63
C ASN A 180 14.21 11.06 6.33
N HIS A 181 12.99 10.54 6.51
CA HIS A 181 11.83 11.26 7.06
C HIS A 181 11.41 10.76 8.44
#